data_AF-X1Q641-F1
#
_entry.id   AF-X1Q641-F1
#
_cell.length_a   1.000
_cell.length_b   1.000
_cell.length_c   1.000
_cell.angle_alpha   90.00
_cell.angle_beta   90.00
_cell.angle_gamma   90.00
#
_symmetry.space_group_name_H-M   'P 1'
#
loop_
_entity.id
_entity.type
_entity.pdbx_description
1 polymer ?
#
loop_
_entity_poly.entity_id
_entity_poly.type
_entity_poly.pdbx_seq_one_letter_code
_entity_poly.pdbx_strand_id
1 'polypeptide(L)'
;RLVFLKNGWPRLIVQGPQADVALRSEGQAWIYSEIIAELEKGAEDSLSGPSFCLNTGDMTYFGYQGKSRDKSPYWRDFHERFLSKLPPGNPEGLPGRFFPAPGNHETWLDENLEGLLSTVPYLPQMGFTAEHRVYKFDYKGCRFIFLDTGDMDYRNPSAWGSKHPDFQAQMAILTEWLQEAKEKETHQVFITFHNPAFC
;
A
#
# COMPACT_ATOMS: atom_id res chain seq x y z
N ARG A 1 3.82 -24.20 -26.58
CA ARG A 1 5.01 -23.68 -27.30
C ARG A 1 5.95 -23.08 -26.25
N LEU A 2 7.25 -23.33 -26.33
CA LEU A 2 8.18 -23.29 -25.18
C LEU A 2 8.94 -21.96 -24.99
N VAL A 3 9.46 -21.84 -23.76
CA VAL A 3 9.88 -20.69 -22.95
C VAL A 3 11.06 -19.88 -23.52
N PHE A 4 10.97 -18.56 -23.41
CA PHE A 4 12.12 -17.64 -23.45
C PHE A 4 12.54 -17.33 -22.01
N LEU A 5 13.83 -17.43 -21.71
CA LEU A 5 14.41 -16.93 -20.47
C LEU A 5 15.02 -15.55 -20.76
N LYS A 6 14.70 -14.53 -19.96
CA LYS A 6 15.51 -13.30 -19.89
C LYS A 6 16.02 -13.16 -18.46
N ASN A 7 17.33 -13.05 -18.30
CA ASN A 7 17.99 -12.90 -16.99
C ASN A 7 17.64 -14.02 -15.99
N GLY A 8 17.48 -15.26 -16.47
CA GLY A 8 17.17 -16.40 -15.62
C GLY A 8 15.70 -16.60 -15.25
N TRP A 9 14.77 -15.78 -15.77
CA TRP A 9 13.34 -15.88 -15.45
C TRP A 9 12.46 -16.23 -16.67
N PRO A 10 11.43 -17.09 -16.49
CA PRO A 10 10.55 -17.57 -17.55
C PRO A 10 9.59 -16.47 -18.02
N ARG A 11 9.72 -16.09 -19.29
CA ARG A 11 9.03 -14.95 -19.91
C ARG A 11 7.80 -15.31 -20.78
N LEU A 12 7.30 -16.56 -20.81
CA LEU A 12 6.14 -16.90 -21.69
C LEU A 12 5.19 -18.06 -21.28
N ILE A 13 3.91 -17.68 -21.12
CA ILE A 13 2.58 -18.23 -21.51
C ILE A 13 2.42 -19.75 -21.73
N VAL A 14 1.73 -20.39 -20.78
CA VAL A 14 1.02 -21.66 -20.99
C VAL A 14 -0.27 -21.37 -21.77
N GLN A 15 -0.67 -22.21 -22.73
CA GLN A 15 -2.05 -22.15 -23.28
C GLN A 15 -2.89 -23.16 -22.49
N GLY A 16 -3.81 -22.67 -21.65
CA GLY A 16 -4.64 -23.48 -20.78
C GLY A 16 -5.21 -22.67 -19.60
N PRO A 17 -6.09 -23.24 -18.76
CA PRO A 17 -6.81 -22.52 -17.70
C PRO A 17 -5.93 -21.81 -16.64
N GLN A 18 -4.62 -22.07 -16.64
CA GLN A 18 -3.64 -21.55 -15.68
C GLN A 18 -2.75 -20.43 -16.27
N ALA A 19 -2.95 -20.06 -17.55
CA ALA A 19 -2.18 -19.07 -18.28
C ALA A 19 -2.23 -17.66 -17.68
N ASP A 20 -3.39 -17.28 -17.14
CA ASP A 20 -3.68 -15.92 -16.67
C ASP A 20 -2.92 -15.56 -15.39
N VAL A 21 -2.60 -16.56 -14.57
CA VAL A 21 -1.92 -16.38 -13.28
C VAL A 21 -0.46 -15.96 -13.48
N ALA A 22 0.23 -16.51 -14.49
CA ALA A 22 1.61 -16.15 -14.81
C ALA A 22 1.72 -14.72 -15.35
N LEU A 23 0.79 -14.29 -16.21
CA LEU A 23 0.78 -12.94 -16.78
C LEU A 23 0.55 -11.86 -15.71
N ARG A 24 -0.33 -12.12 -14.72
CA ARG A 24 -0.57 -11.20 -13.61
C ARG A 24 0.67 -11.04 -12.71
N SER A 25 1.41 -12.13 -12.46
CA SER A 25 2.63 -12.09 -11.64
C SER A 25 3.76 -11.30 -12.31
N GLU A 26 3.90 -11.39 -13.63
CA GLU A 26 4.90 -10.61 -14.41
C GLU A 26 4.56 -9.12 -14.45
N GLY A 27 3.28 -8.76 -14.64
CA GLY A 27 2.85 -7.37 -14.57
C GLY A 27 3.14 -6.75 -13.19
N GLN A 28 2.85 -7.49 -12.12
CA GLN A 28 3.18 -7.09 -10.76
C GLN A 28 4.69 -6.95 -10.55
N ALA A 29 5.48 -7.92 -11.02
CA ALA A 29 6.95 -7.88 -10.92
C ALA A 29 7.54 -6.64 -11.61
N TRP A 30 7.00 -6.31 -12.78
CA TRP A 30 7.41 -5.14 -13.54
C TRP A 30 7.12 -3.85 -12.76
N ILE A 31 5.89 -3.67 -12.25
CA ILE A 31 5.53 -2.51 -11.42
C ILE A 31 6.43 -2.39 -10.19
N TYR A 32 6.70 -3.50 -9.49
CA TYR A 32 7.62 -3.50 -8.35
C TYR A 32 9.01 -3.02 -8.75
N SER A 33 9.53 -3.51 -9.87
CA SER A 33 10.87 -3.15 -10.35
C SER A 33 10.96 -1.68 -10.75
N GLU A 34 9.93 -1.13 -11.40
CA GLU A 34 9.90 0.30 -11.76
C GLU A 34 9.86 1.20 -10.52
N ILE A 35 9.01 0.87 -9.53
CA ILE A 35 8.92 1.65 -8.29
C ILE A 35 10.25 1.61 -7.53
N ILE A 36 10.87 0.42 -7.42
CA ILE A 36 12.19 0.28 -6.79
C ILE A 36 13.21 1.16 -7.51
N ALA A 37 13.31 1.06 -8.84
CA ALA A 37 14.28 1.81 -9.63
C ALA A 37 14.10 3.33 -9.50
N GLU A 38 12.85 3.82 -9.49
CA GLU A 38 12.58 5.24 -9.27
C GLU A 38 12.98 5.68 -7.85
N LEU A 39 12.66 4.89 -6.82
CA LEU A 39 13.07 5.20 -5.45
C LEU A 39 14.59 5.11 -5.24
N GLU A 40 15.29 4.22 -5.94
CA GLU A 40 16.76 4.16 -5.96
C GLU A 40 17.34 5.45 -6.54
N LYS A 41 16.84 5.91 -7.69
CA LYS A 41 17.23 7.22 -8.26
C LYS A 41 16.97 8.36 -7.28
N GLY A 42 15.83 8.33 -6.57
CA GLY A 42 15.53 9.35 -5.57
C GLY A 42 16.33 9.22 -4.27
N ALA A 43 16.87 8.05 -3.96
CA ALA A 43 17.85 7.88 -2.89
C ALA A 43 19.23 8.43 -3.28
N GLU A 44 19.59 8.34 -4.56
CA GLU A 44 20.83 8.91 -5.13
C GLU A 44 20.74 10.44 -5.34
N ASP A 45 19.55 10.95 -5.69
CA ASP A 45 19.23 12.37 -5.84
C ASP A 45 18.15 12.80 -4.83
N SER A 46 18.57 13.00 -3.58
CA SER A 46 17.66 13.39 -2.49
C SER A 46 17.04 14.79 -2.64
N LEU A 47 17.53 15.60 -3.59
CA LEU A 47 17.03 16.95 -3.83
C LEU A 47 15.80 16.93 -4.73
N SER A 48 15.83 16.19 -5.84
CA SER A 48 14.77 16.19 -6.86
C SER A 48 14.09 14.86 -7.12
N GLY A 49 14.67 13.74 -6.69
CA GLY A 49 14.10 12.42 -6.97
C GLY A 49 13.01 11.98 -5.99
N PRO A 50 12.25 10.93 -6.33
CA PRO A 50 11.13 10.46 -5.53
C PRO A 50 11.61 9.86 -4.21
N SER A 51 11.05 10.35 -3.10
CA SER A 51 11.51 9.96 -1.76
C SER A 51 10.80 8.71 -1.23
N PHE A 52 9.53 8.55 -1.59
CA PHE A 52 8.66 7.45 -1.17
C PHE A 52 7.55 7.18 -2.19
N CYS A 53 6.90 6.03 -2.05
CA CYS A 53 5.73 5.61 -2.80
C CYS A 53 4.48 5.70 -1.90
N LEU A 54 3.44 6.37 -2.40
CA LEU A 54 2.09 6.30 -1.84
C LEU A 54 1.32 5.22 -2.60
N ASN A 55 0.62 4.36 -1.87
CA ASN A 55 -0.20 3.29 -2.47
C ASN A 55 -1.65 3.42 -1.97
N THR A 56 -2.60 3.33 -2.89
CA THR A 56 -4.04 3.52 -2.63
C THR A 56 -4.74 2.20 -2.30
N GLY A 57 -4.05 1.18 -1.82
CA GLY A 57 -4.60 -0.14 -1.52
C GLY A 57 -4.38 -1.18 -2.62
N ASP A 58 -4.87 -2.39 -2.35
CA ASP A 58 -4.73 -3.59 -3.17
C ASP A 58 -3.26 -3.96 -3.46
N MET A 59 -2.47 -4.04 -2.39
CA MET A 59 -1.07 -4.47 -2.44
C MET A 59 -0.97 -5.95 -2.79
N THR A 60 -1.87 -6.75 -2.24
CA THR A 60 -1.94 -8.18 -2.50
C THR A 60 -3.33 -8.57 -2.94
N TYR A 61 -3.45 -9.33 -4.05
CA TYR A 61 -4.76 -9.65 -4.61
C TYR A 61 -5.56 -10.68 -3.79
N PHE A 62 -4.94 -11.40 -2.85
CA PHE A 62 -5.63 -12.40 -2.04
C PHE A 62 -5.05 -12.48 -0.61
N GLY A 63 -5.59 -11.68 0.32
CA GLY A 63 -5.34 -11.85 1.76
C GLY A 63 -5.85 -13.19 2.33
N TYR A 64 -6.74 -13.90 1.62
CA TYR A 64 -7.39 -15.12 2.10
C TYR A 64 -6.44 -16.31 2.35
N GLN A 65 -5.28 -16.38 1.69
CA GLN A 65 -4.36 -17.51 1.79
C GLN A 65 -3.33 -17.38 2.93
N GLY A 66 -3.70 -16.66 4.00
CA GLY A 66 -2.88 -16.50 5.20
C GLY A 66 -2.92 -15.05 5.69
N LYS A 67 -2.98 -14.86 7.00
CA LYS A 67 -3.11 -13.53 7.62
C LYS A 67 -1.78 -12.95 8.09
N SER A 68 -0.67 -13.35 7.48
CA SER A 68 0.64 -12.79 7.83
C SER A 68 1.64 -12.96 6.71
N ARG A 69 2.71 -12.16 6.74
CA ARG A 69 3.86 -12.29 5.84
C ARG A 69 4.33 -13.74 5.68
N ASP A 70 4.45 -14.48 6.77
CA ASP A 70 5.06 -15.83 6.74
C ASP A 70 4.08 -16.93 6.32
N LYS A 71 2.77 -16.67 6.46
CA LYS A 71 1.71 -17.66 6.14
C LYS A 71 1.06 -17.43 4.78
N SER A 72 1.01 -16.19 4.30
CA SER A 72 0.44 -15.86 3.00
C SER A 72 1.50 -15.86 1.90
N PRO A 73 1.31 -16.65 0.83
CA PRO A 73 2.22 -16.61 -0.30
C PRO A 73 2.24 -15.22 -0.96
N TYR A 74 1.14 -14.46 -0.90
CA TYR A 74 1.06 -13.13 -1.50
C TYR A 74 1.76 -12.06 -0.66
N TRP A 75 1.58 -12.08 0.66
CA TRP A 75 2.30 -11.15 1.54
C TRP A 75 3.80 -11.45 1.57
N ARG A 76 4.18 -12.74 1.56
CA ARG A 76 5.59 -13.14 1.43
C ARG A 76 6.18 -12.63 0.13
N ASP A 77 5.50 -12.84 -0.98
CA ASP A 77 5.94 -12.40 -2.30
C ASP A 77 6.08 -10.88 -2.39
N PHE A 78 5.09 -10.13 -1.90
CA PHE A 78 5.14 -8.67 -1.81
C PHE A 78 6.34 -8.20 -0.98
N HIS A 79 6.59 -8.83 0.17
CA HIS A 79 7.75 -8.49 0.98
C HIS A 79 9.08 -8.79 0.26
N GLU A 80 9.25 -10.01 -0.26
CA GLU A 80 10.51 -10.50 -0.85
C GLU A 80 10.86 -9.82 -2.17
N ARG A 81 9.87 -9.54 -3.02
CA ARG A 81 10.11 -8.95 -4.35
C ARG A 81 10.04 -7.44 -4.36
N PHE A 82 9.39 -6.82 -3.38
CA PHE A 82 9.19 -5.37 -3.34
C PHE A 82 9.71 -4.72 -2.06
N LEU A 83 9.03 -4.86 -0.91
CA LEU A 83 9.36 -4.04 0.27
C LEU A 83 10.79 -4.20 0.75
N SER A 84 11.31 -5.43 0.78
CA SER A 84 12.68 -5.72 1.21
C SER A 84 13.76 -5.22 0.26
N LYS A 85 13.38 -4.78 -0.96
CA LYS A 85 14.29 -4.24 -1.97
C LYS A 85 14.21 -2.72 -2.09
N LEU A 86 13.38 -2.06 -1.29
CA LEU A 86 13.35 -0.61 -1.25
C LEU A 86 14.69 -0.08 -0.74
N PRO A 87 15.17 1.08 -1.24
CA PRO A 87 16.45 1.64 -0.84
C PRO A 87 16.57 1.82 0.68
N PRO A 88 17.74 1.53 1.26
CA PRO A 88 17.98 1.76 2.68
C PRO A 88 18.02 3.26 3.01
N GLY A 89 17.84 3.59 4.28
CA GLY A 89 17.78 4.96 4.77
C GLY A 89 16.44 5.60 4.43
N ASN A 90 15.79 6.18 5.43
CA ASN A 90 14.49 6.78 5.24
C ASN A 90 14.61 8.29 5.05
N PRO A 91 13.81 8.89 4.15
CA PRO A 91 13.82 10.33 3.93
C PRO A 91 13.35 11.09 5.17
N GLU A 92 14.15 12.08 5.61
CA GLU A 92 13.83 13.04 6.68
C GLU A 92 13.21 12.42 7.95
N GLY A 93 13.67 11.24 8.36
CA GLY A 93 13.22 10.59 9.60
C GLY A 93 11.89 9.84 9.49
N LEU A 94 11.33 9.69 8.27
CA LEU A 94 10.23 8.77 8.04
C LEU A 94 10.63 7.32 8.42
N PRO A 95 9.69 6.42 8.71
CA PRO A 95 10.04 5.06 9.14
C PRO A 95 10.15 4.06 7.97
N GLY A 96 9.82 4.49 6.74
CA GLY A 96 9.95 3.70 5.53
C GLY A 96 9.84 4.54 4.26
N ARG A 97 9.71 3.86 3.11
CA ARG A 97 9.56 4.47 1.77
C ARG A 97 8.27 4.08 1.05
N PHE A 98 7.40 3.30 1.70
CA PHE A 98 6.16 2.83 1.12
C PHE A 98 5.00 3.07 2.10
N PHE A 99 4.01 3.84 1.69
CA PHE A 99 2.91 4.25 2.56
C PHE A 99 1.59 3.83 1.93
N PRO A 100 0.97 2.74 2.42
CA PRO A 100 -0.29 2.25 1.87
C PRO A 100 -1.52 2.77 2.62
N ALA A 101 -2.61 2.99 1.89
CA ALA A 101 -3.97 2.89 2.43
C ALA A 101 -4.43 1.43 2.30
N PRO A 102 -5.29 0.90 3.20
CA PRO A 102 -5.90 -0.40 3.00
C PRO A 102 -6.94 -0.33 1.85
N GLY A 103 -6.89 -1.32 0.94
CA GLY A 103 -7.94 -1.57 -0.05
C GLY A 103 -8.84 -2.73 0.37
N ASN A 104 -9.83 -3.07 -0.47
CA ASN A 104 -10.71 -4.19 -0.15
C ASN A 104 -9.96 -5.52 -0.15
N HIS A 105 -8.89 -5.68 -0.92
CA HIS A 105 -8.17 -6.94 -0.94
C HIS A 105 -7.34 -7.16 0.34
N GLU A 106 -7.04 -6.11 1.09
CA GLU A 106 -6.41 -6.20 2.41
C GLU A 106 -7.41 -6.58 3.51
N THR A 107 -8.64 -6.07 3.46
CA THR A 107 -9.66 -6.32 4.49
C THR A 107 -10.40 -7.65 4.28
N TRP A 108 -10.39 -8.18 3.05
CA TRP A 108 -11.16 -9.38 2.70
C TRP A 108 -10.75 -10.61 3.53
N LEU A 109 -11.60 -10.96 4.51
CA LEU A 109 -11.43 -12.03 5.49
C LEU A 109 -10.22 -11.84 6.44
N ASP A 110 -9.63 -10.64 6.45
CA ASP A 110 -8.59 -10.19 7.36
C ASP A 110 -8.94 -8.82 7.96
N GLU A 111 -10.06 -8.76 8.69
CA GLU A 111 -10.57 -7.54 9.32
C GLU A 111 -9.57 -6.90 10.30
N ASN A 112 -8.58 -7.63 10.81
CA ASN A 112 -7.57 -7.03 11.70
C ASN A 112 -6.32 -6.57 10.94
N LEU A 113 -6.31 -6.69 9.61
CA LEU A 113 -5.19 -6.33 8.75
C LEU A 113 -3.87 -6.99 9.18
N GLU A 114 -3.93 -8.22 9.70
CA GLU A 114 -2.75 -8.93 10.22
C GLU A 114 -1.69 -9.11 9.11
N GLY A 115 -2.14 -9.38 7.88
CA GLY A 115 -1.29 -9.47 6.70
C GLY A 115 -0.51 -8.18 6.42
N LEU A 116 -1.20 -7.04 6.43
CA LEU A 116 -0.60 -5.72 6.23
C LEU A 116 0.34 -5.36 7.39
N LEU A 117 -0.14 -5.45 8.64
CA LEU A 117 0.61 -5.05 9.83
C LEU A 117 1.87 -5.90 10.04
N SER A 118 1.84 -7.19 9.68
CA SER A 118 3.03 -8.04 9.74
C SER A 118 4.02 -7.81 8.60
N THR A 119 3.59 -7.20 7.49
CA THR A 119 4.42 -6.98 6.30
C THR A 119 5.00 -5.57 6.25
N VAL A 120 4.29 -4.57 6.77
CA VAL A 120 4.72 -3.17 6.86
C VAL A 120 4.82 -2.76 8.34
N PRO A 121 5.85 -3.23 9.06
CA PRO A 121 5.88 -3.21 10.53
C PRO A 121 6.07 -1.82 11.16
N TYR A 122 6.30 -0.78 10.35
CA TYR A 122 6.39 0.59 10.85
C TYR A 122 5.05 1.32 10.93
N LEU A 123 3.98 0.81 10.32
CA LEU A 123 2.65 1.43 10.39
C LEU A 123 2.19 1.68 11.85
N PRO A 124 2.38 0.74 12.80
CA PRO A 124 2.09 1.00 14.21
C PRO A 124 2.85 2.17 14.82
N GLN A 125 4.08 2.44 14.37
CA GLN A 125 4.87 3.60 14.85
C GLN A 125 4.25 4.93 14.40
N MET A 126 3.43 4.90 13.35
CA MET A 126 2.69 6.02 12.80
C MET A 126 1.25 6.11 13.35
N GLY A 127 0.91 5.27 14.34
CA GLY A 127 -0.41 5.23 14.97
C GLY A 127 -1.44 4.34 14.26
N PHE A 128 -1.05 3.63 13.19
CA PHE A 128 -1.97 2.74 12.47
C PHE A 128 -2.10 1.39 13.18
N THR A 129 -3.32 1.01 13.55
CA THR A 129 -3.65 -0.29 14.16
C THR A 129 -4.89 -0.90 13.51
N ALA A 130 -5.26 -2.13 13.92
CA ALA A 130 -6.48 -2.78 13.45
C ALA A 130 -7.75 -1.95 13.76
N GLU A 131 -7.75 -1.21 14.87
CA GLU A 131 -8.84 -0.36 15.35
C GLU A 131 -8.74 1.10 14.89
N HIS A 132 -7.55 1.52 14.47
CA HIS A 132 -7.26 2.88 14.00
C HIS A 132 -6.52 2.82 12.67
N ARG A 133 -7.26 2.52 11.60
CA ARG A 133 -6.71 2.28 10.25
C ARG A 133 -6.52 3.57 9.44
N VAL A 134 -6.22 4.67 10.14
CA VAL A 134 -5.91 5.97 9.54
C VAL A 134 -4.61 6.47 10.11
N TYR A 135 -3.84 7.21 9.31
CA TYR A 135 -2.59 7.80 9.77
C TYR A 135 -2.21 8.99 8.90
N LYS A 136 -1.24 9.77 9.39
CA LYS A 136 -0.69 10.90 8.65
C LYS A 136 0.80 11.06 8.90
N PHE A 137 1.47 11.78 8.03
CA PHE A 137 2.81 12.31 8.28
C PHE A 137 3.02 13.62 7.52
N ASP A 138 3.99 14.41 7.99
CA ASP A 138 4.43 15.63 7.33
C ASP A 138 5.78 15.37 6.64
N TYR A 139 5.98 15.86 5.43
CA TYR A 139 7.24 15.77 4.68
C TYR A 139 7.43 16.99 3.78
N LYS A 140 8.59 17.65 3.86
CA LYS A 140 8.93 18.86 3.07
C LYS A 140 7.81 19.90 2.98
N GLY A 141 7.19 20.23 4.12
CA GLY A 141 6.12 21.24 4.19
C GLY A 141 4.76 20.81 3.62
N CYS A 142 4.61 19.53 3.28
CA CYS A 142 3.35 18.91 2.85
C CYS A 142 2.86 17.91 3.89
N ARG A 143 1.54 17.70 3.95
CA ARG A 143 0.91 16.67 4.79
C ARG A 143 0.33 15.55 3.92
N PHE A 144 0.58 14.32 4.33
CA PHE A 144 0.04 13.11 3.70
C PHE A 144 -0.91 12.45 4.69
N ILE A 145 -2.15 12.21 4.28
CA ILE A 145 -3.22 11.63 5.10
C ILE A 145 -3.72 10.37 4.42
N PHE A 146 -3.81 9.29 5.18
CA PHE A 146 -4.29 7.99 4.75
C PHE A 146 -5.58 7.66 5.48
N LEU A 147 -6.63 7.38 4.73
CA LEU A 147 -7.96 7.04 5.25
C LEU A 147 -8.31 5.60 4.93
N ASP A 148 -9.14 4.98 5.77
CA ASP A 148 -9.72 3.67 5.49
C ASP A 148 -11.03 3.84 4.71
N THR A 149 -11.14 3.13 3.60
CA THR A 149 -12.40 3.11 2.86
C THR A 149 -13.40 2.11 3.43
N GLY A 150 -12.96 1.31 4.39
CA GLY A 150 -13.74 0.34 5.12
C GLY A 150 -13.68 -1.05 4.51
N ASP A 151 -14.44 -1.94 5.12
CA ASP A 151 -14.55 -3.32 4.69
C ASP A 151 -15.57 -3.40 3.53
N MET A 152 -15.20 -4.12 2.47
CA MET A 152 -16.04 -4.36 1.31
C MET A 152 -16.91 -5.60 1.54
N ASP A 153 -18.22 -5.49 1.29
CA ASP A 153 -19.08 -6.66 1.22
C ASP A 153 -18.85 -7.39 -0.10
N TYR A 154 -18.17 -8.54 -0.06
CA TYR A 154 -17.91 -9.34 -1.27
C TYR A 154 -19.17 -9.81 -2.01
N ARG A 155 -20.35 -9.80 -1.35
CA ARG A 155 -21.65 -10.10 -1.96
C ARG A 155 -22.31 -8.88 -2.58
N ASN A 156 -21.88 -7.69 -2.19
CA ASN A 156 -22.31 -6.41 -2.76
C ASN A 156 -21.10 -5.46 -2.87
N PRO A 157 -20.22 -5.61 -3.87
CA PRO A 157 -18.92 -4.94 -3.92
C PRO A 157 -18.94 -3.40 -3.96
N SER A 158 -20.11 -2.79 -4.19
CA SER A 158 -20.32 -1.34 -4.09
C SER A 158 -20.68 -0.88 -2.68
N ALA A 159 -20.99 -1.79 -1.76
CA ALA A 159 -21.25 -1.50 -0.36
C ALA A 159 -19.96 -1.53 0.44
N TRP A 160 -19.62 -0.35 0.96
CA TRP A 160 -18.46 -0.13 1.83
C TRP A 160 -18.96 0.27 3.21
N GLY A 161 -18.35 -0.29 4.25
CA GLY A 161 -18.61 0.07 5.63
C GLY A 161 -17.32 0.13 6.43
N SER A 162 -16.99 1.29 6.98
CA SER A 162 -15.87 1.40 7.91
C SER A 162 -16.32 1.24 9.36
N LYS A 163 -15.52 0.53 10.15
CA LYS A 163 -15.69 0.41 11.62
C LYS A 163 -14.44 0.80 12.40
N HIS A 164 -13.33 1.09 11.72
CA HIS A 164 -12.00 1.15 12.34
C HIS A 164 -11.17 2.36 11.88
N PRO A 165 -11.65 3.61 12.02
CA PRO A 165 -12.87 4.05 12.69
C PRO A 165 -14.08 4.14 11.75
N ASP A 166 -15.29 4.26 12.27
CA ASP A 166 -16.46 4.52 11.42
C ASP A 166 -16.32 5.84 10.63
N PHE A 167 -17.12 6.01 9.57
CA PHE A 167 -16.97 7.17 8.70
C PHE A 167 -17.18 8.52 9.40
N GLN A 168 -18.06 8.60 10.40
CA GLN A 168 -18.27 9.85 11.13
C GLN A 168 -17.04 10.20 11.96
N ALA A 169 -16.50 9.23 12.70
CA ALA A 169 -15.27 9.38 13.47
C ALA A 169 -14.07 9.66 12.56
N GLN A 170 -13.95 8.98 11.42
CA GLN A 170 -12.92 9.23 10.42
C GLN A 170 -12.97 10.67 9.88
N MET A 171 -14.16 11.19 9.59
CA MET A 171 -14.31 12.57 9.11
C MET A 171 -13.98 13.61 10.19
N ALA A 172 -14.23 13.29 11.47
CA ALA A 172 -13.79 14.13 12.58
C ALA A 172 -12.26 14.18 12.69
N ILE A 173 -11.59 13.02 12.61
CA ILE A 173 -10.12 12.90 12.59
C ILE A 173 -9.53 13.67 11.40
N LEU A 174 -10.10 13.51 10.21
CA LEU A 174 -9.67 14.25 9.02
C LEU A 174 -9.81 15.76 9.22
N THR A 175 -10.92 16.22 9.79
CA THR A 175 -11.17 17.65 10.05
C THR A 175 -10.11 18.22 11.01
N GLU A 176 -9.82 17.52 12.10
CA GLU A 176 -8.76 17.89 13.04
C GLU A 176 -7.40 17.98 12.34
N TRP A 177 -7.04 16.96 11.54
CA TRP A 177 -5.76 16.93 10.83
C TRP A 177 -5.63 18.01 9.76
N LEU A 178 -6.72 18.41 9.11
CA LEU A 178 -6.73 19.55 8.20
C LEU A 178 -6.59 20.88 8.93
N GLN A 179 -7.24 21.01 10.09
CA GLN A 179 -7.14 22.21 10.92
C GLN A 179 -5.71 22.41 11.45
N GLU A 180 -5.07 21.35 11.94
CA GLU A 180 -3.65 21.41 12.30
C GLU A 180 -2.74 21.77 11.11
N ALA A 181 -3.03 21.24 9.92
CA ALA A 181 -2.22 21.52 8.73
C ALA A 181 -2.29 23.01 8.37
N LYS A 182 -3.48 23.59 8.49
CA LYS A 182 -3.74 25.02 8.32
C LYS A 182 -3.00 25.86 9.38
N GLU A 183 -3.03 25.46 10.64
CA GLU A 183 -2.32 26.14 11.73
C GLU A 183 -0.80 26.09 11.57
N LYS A 184 -0.27 25.01 11.00
CA LYS A 184 1.15 24.86 10.66
C LYS A 184 1.55 25.52 9.33
N GLU A 185 0.62 26.18 8.64
CA GLU A 185 0.84 26.77 7.32
C GLU A 185 1.40 25.76 6.29
N THR A 186 0.92 24.51 6.36
CA THR A 186 1.31 23.44 5.44
C THR A 186 0.94 23.84 4.00
N HIS A 187 1.88 23.73 3.07
CA HIS A 187 1.68 24.20 1.69
C HIS A 187 0.63 23.38 0.94
N GLN A 188 0.64 22.06 1.13
CA GLN A 188 -0.25 21.12 0.43
C GLN A 188 -0.63 19.95 1.33
N VAL A 189 -1.84 19.44 1.13
CA VAL A 189 -2.33 18.22 1.79
C VAL A 189 -2.72 17.21 0.71
N PHE A 190 -2.18 15.99 0.83
CA PHE A 190 -2.53 14.84 0.01
C PHE A 190 -3.37 13.88 0.82
N ILE A 191 -4.52 13.47 0.29
CA ILE A 191 -5.41 12.50 0.95
C ILE A 191 -5.44 11.24 0.08
N THR A 192 -5.15 10.10 0.68
CA THR A 192 -4.99 8.80 0.02
C THR A 192 -5.97 7.80 0.63
N PHE A 193 -6.79 7.18 -0.22
CA PHE A 193 -7.77 6.16 0.12
C PHE A 193 -8.09 5.35 -1.13
N HIS A 194 -8.79 4.22 -0.96
CA HIS A 194 -8.92 3.20 -2.00
C HIS A 194 -10.12 3.41 -2.93
N ASN A 195 -11.35 3.47 -2.41
CA ASN A 195 -12.53 3.60 -3.27
C ASN A 195 -12.64 5.05 -3.77
N PRO A 196 -12.59 5.32 -5.08
CA PRO A 196 -12.62 6.67 -5.61
C PRO A 196 -13.92 7.40 -5.28
N ALA A 197 -13.82 8.66 -4.85
CA ALA A 197 -14.99 9.50 -4.58
C ALA A 197 -15.72 10.00 -5.84
N PHE A 198 -15.02 10.02 -6.98
CA PHE A 198 -15.54 10.46 -8.29
C PHE A 198 -15.11 9.45 -9.35
N CYS A 199 -16.06 8.68 -9.89
CA CYS A 199 -15.84 7.65 -10.90
C CYS A 199 -16.94 7.66 -11.96
#